data_AF-A0A7S3QDX1-F1
#
_entry.id   AF-A0A7S3QDX1-F1
#
_cell.length_a   1.000
_cell.length_b   1.000
_cell.length_c   1.000
_cell.angle_alpha   90.00
_cell.angle_beta   90.00
_cell.angle_gamma   90.00
#
_symmetry.space_group_name_H-M   'P 1'
#
loop_
_entity.id
_entity.type
_entity.pdbx_description
1 polymer ?
#
loop_
_entity_poly.entity_id
_entity_poly.type
_entity_poly.pdbx_seq_one_letter_code
_entity_poly.pdbx_strand_id
1 'polypeptide(L)'
;MTAERDDSQHDQMPKYIEDGITVAYRAIGLGAYGSAIRFIGMPLEKMALVMNSAQVSGANQLRQAINLTFQDRRGGKSLLAPYRVVGPASGVAWFLQYSVMGGVFQLCDRALSNVLEIPQIPYGTQLMQDSSEDLQKEQSDVSTTLRRCAQIMLAPCFAGTIESVVANRAEVQRYYGIKKFSQIEAALKWNPLSKICGPAFIANSSRNCIMSATSFVVTPVLYRQYYPQEKKNKASLFWFGLGVNIFMGNVVAITQQALWGRALDYAASGKTVARNIHYRSVIQGGLACEGRSAFFTIPKWSTRVLMNAPVQGTLPWFYNECLPLTEGYVLNVAKDLYAGFGKSSHDKKTLSSQTGRGYTYCDEEGSQVQSN
;
A
#
# COMPACT_ATOMS: atom_id res chain seq x y z
N MET A 1 1.89 -15.38 55.77
CA MET A 1 2.33 -15.39 54.36
C MET A 1 1.24 -14.75 53.52
N THR A 2 1.30 -13.44 53.34
CA THR A 2 0.46 -12.70 52.41
C THR A 2 1.11 -12.82 51.04
N ALA A 3 0.41 -13.42 50.08
CA ALA A 3 0.84 -13.42 48.69
C ALA A 3 0.82 -11.96 48.20
N GLU A 4 2.00 -11.39 47.95
CA GLU A 4 2.11 -10.16 47.17
C GLU A 4 1.47 -10.46 45.81
N ARG A 5 0.29 -9.88 45.56
CA ARG A 5 -0.24 -9.78 44.21
C ARG A 5 0.75 -8.91 43.46
N ASP A 6 1.38 -9.49 42.45
CA ASP A 6 2.21 -8.77 41.49
C ASP A 6 1.29 -7.88 40.63
N ASP A 7 0.90 -6.73 41.19
CA ASP A 7 0.05 -5.73 40.54
C ASP A 7 0.76 -5.11 39.30
N SER A 8 2.02 -5.47 39.03
CA SER A 8 2.77 -5.04 37.84
C SER A 8 2.23 -5.62 36.52
N GLN A 9 1.37 -6.64 36.57
CA GLN A 9 0.74 -7.21 35.37
C GLN A 9 -0.43 -6.39 34.82
N HIS A 10 -1.01 -5.45 35.58
CA HIS A 10 -2.21 -4.73 35.15
C HIS A 10 -1.97 -3.49 34.26
N ASP A 11 -0.72 -3.03 34.12
CA ASP A 11 -0.39 -1.81 33.36
C ASP A 11 0.12 -2.07 31.93
N GLN A 12 0.17 -3.33 31.48
CA GLN A 12 0.60 -3.62 30.11
C GLN A 12 -0.54 -3.47 29.11
N MET A 13 -0.36 -2.57 28.14
CA MET A 13 -1.27 -2.40 27.00
C MET A 13 -1.48 -3.75 26.29
N PRO A 14 -2.73 -4.18 26.06
CA PRO A 14 -2.99 -5.45 25.38
C PRO A 14 -2.27 -5.54 24.03
N LYS A 15 -1.65 -6.70 23.76
CA LYS A 15 -0.83 -6.91 22.56
C LYS A 15 -1.54 -6.57 21.24
N TYR A 16 -2.84 -6.86 21.12
CA TYR A 16 -3.60 -6.54 19.91
C TYR A 16 -3.74 -5.02 19.66
N ILE A 17 -3.73 -4.20 20.72
CA ILE A 17 -3.74 -2.74 20.62
C ILE A 17 -2.35 -2.26 20.15
N GLU A 18 -1.28 -2.75 20.77
CA GLU A 18 0.10 -2.46 20.37
C GLU A 18 0.34 -2.83 18.90
N ASP A 19 -0.07 -4.03 18.51
CA ASP A 19 -0.01 -4.51 17.14
C ASP A 19 -0.79 -3.63 16.16
N GLY A 20 -1.98 -3.17 16.55
CA GLY A 20 -2.80 -2.25 15.74
C GLY A 20 -2.15 -0.88 15.57
N ILE A 21 -1.57 -0.34 16.63
CA ILE A 21 -0.86 0.95 16.62
C ILE A 21 0.38 0.87 15.74
N THR A 22 1.18 -0.20 15.84
CA THR A 22 2.33 -0.42 14.96
C THR A 22 1.92 -0.45 13.49
N VAL A 23 0.83 -1.17 13.14
CA VAL A 23 0.35 -1.23 11.75
C VAL A 23 -0.09 0.14 11.27
N ALA A 24 -0.88 0.86 12.07
CA ALA A 24 -1.35 2.20 11.74
C ALA A 24 -0.19 3.18 11.56
N TYR A 25 0.76 3.19 12.50
CA TYR A 25 1.96 4.02 12.45
C TYR A 25 2.77 3.76 11.18
N ARG A 26 3.05 2.48 10.87
CA ARG A 26 3.81 2.11 9.67
C ARG A 26 3.07 2.45 8.38
N ALA A 27 1.74 2.25 8.35
CA ALA A 27 0.91 2.63 7.20
C ALA A 27 0.94 4.15 6.97
N ILE A 28 0.78 4.96 8.02
CA ILE A 28 0.86 6.43 7.93
C ILE A 28 2.25 6.86 7.45
N GLY A 29 3.31 6.29 8.02
CA GLY A 29 4.69 6.58 7.64
C GLY A 29 4.98 6.26 6.17
N LEU A 30 4.52 5.11 5.68
CA LEU A 30 4.59 4.76 4.26
C LEU A 30 3.83 5.73 3.37
N GLY A 31 2.62 6.14 3.79
CA GLY A 31 1.81 7.15 3.09
C GLY A 31 2.54 8.48 2.94
N ALA A 32 3.10 8.98 4.04
CA ALA A 32 3.86 10.22 4.06
C ALA A 32 5.11 10.14 3.18
N TYR A 33 5.89 9.07 3.33
CA TYR A 33 7.09 8.83 2.53
C TYR A 33 6.79 8.73 1.04
N GLY A 34 5.84 7.87 0.67
CA GLY A 34 5.42 7.66 -0.70
C GLY A 34 4.95 8.96 -1.35
N SER A 35 4.13 9.74 -0.64
CA SER A 35 3.66 11.05 -1.13
C SER A 35 4.80 12.04 -1.36
N ALA A 36 5.74 12.14 -0.40
CA ALA A 36 6.85 13.08 -0.49
C ALA A 36 7.78 12.73 -1.66
N ILE A 37 8.17 11.47 -1.80
CA ILE A 37 9.07 11.05 -2.88
C ILE A 37 8.38 11.13 -4.25
N ARG A 38 7.08 10.82 -4.33
CA ARG A 38 6.29 11.01 -5.56
C ARG A 38 6.19 12.47 -5.98
N PHE A 39 5.98 13.35 -5.01
CA PHE A 39 5.98 14.79 -5.25
C PHE A 39 7.34 15.24 -5.79
N ILE A 40 8.46 14.85 -5.18
CA ILE A 40 9.81 15.19 -5.66
C ILE A 40 10.07 14.59 -7.05
N GLY A 41 9.60 13.36 -7.29
CA GLY A 41 9.75 12.61 -8.53
C GLY A 41 8.79 13.00 -9.65
N MET A 42 7.95 14.02 -9.48
CA MET A 42 6.88 14.35 -10.43
C MET A 42 7.37 14.52 -11.88
N PRO A 43 8.48 15.24 -12.17
CA PRO A 43 8.98 15.37 -13.53
C PRO A 43 9.20 14.01 -14.22
N LEU A 44 9.75 13.03 -13.48
CA LEU A 44 9.95 11.67 -13.97
C LEU A 44 8.60 10.93 -14.10
N GLU A 45 7.67 11.12 -13.17
CA GLU A 45 6.33 10.54 -13.24
C GLU A 45 5.57 10.99 -14.47
N LYS A 46 5.51 12.30 -14.73
CA LYS A 46 4.83 12.82 -15.92
C LYS A 46 5.51 12.36 -17.21
N MET A 47 6.84 12.34 -17.26
CA MET A 47 7.57 11.81 -18.41
C MET A 47 7.23 10.35 -18.67
N ALA A 48 7.19 9.52 -17.62
CA ALA A 48 6.83 8.12 -17.75
C ALA A 48 5.35 7.92 -18.16
N LEU A 49 4.42 8.74 -17.65
CA LEU A 49 3.02 8.69 -18.07
C LEU A 49 2.86 9.03 -19.57
N VAL A 50 3.50 10.11 -20.02
CA VAL A 50 3.48 10.53 -21.43
C VAL A 50 4.13 9.46 -22.33
N MET A 51 5.27 8.90 -21.90
CA MET A 51 6.00 7.85 -22.63
C MET A 51 5.17 6.58 -22.85
N ASN A 52 4.21 6.29 -21.99
CA ASN A 52 3.33 5.11 -22.09
C ASN A 52 1.98 5.40 -22.75
N SER A 53 1.73 6.66 -23.11
CA SER A 53 0.55 7.03 -23.89
C SER A 53 0.77 6.77 -25.38
N ALA A 54 -0.32 6.72 -26.14
CA ALA A 54 -0.24 6.74 -27.59
C ALA A 54 0.32 8.07 -28.17
N GLN A 55 0.54 9.11 -27.34
CA GLN A 55 1.07 10.41 -27.79
C GLN A 55 2.57 10.36 -28.14
N VAL A 56 3.29 9.33 -27.68
CA VAL A 56 4.71 9.14 -27.98
C VAL A 56 4.88 7.86 -28.77
N SER A 57 5.30 8.00 -30.04
CA SER A 57 5.49 6.88 -30.96
C SER A 57 6.64 7.16 -31.94
N GLY A 58 7.11 6.12 -32.64
CA GLY A 58 8.19 6.24 -33.61
C GLY A 58 9.56 6.56 -33.00
N ALA A 59 10.40 7.28 -33.75
CA ALA A 59 11.75 7.65 -33.34
C ALA A 59 11.77 8.80 -32.31
N ASN A 60 12.83 8.89 -31.51
CA ASN A 60 13.06 9.97 -30.53
C ASN A 60 11.99 10.08 -29.42
N GLN A 61 11.42 8.94 -28.99
CA GLN A 61 10.38 8.87 -27.96
C GLN A 61 10.73 9.67 -26.69
N LEU A 62 11.97 9.56 -26.20
CA LEU A 62 12.44 10.29 -25.03
C LEU A 62 12.36 11.81 -25.21
N ARG A 63 12.79 12.31 -26.37
CA ARG A 63 12.73 13.74 -26.69
C ARG A 63 11.28 14.24 -26.77
N GLN A 64 10.39 13.44 -27.37
CA GLN A 64 8.96 13.75 -27.44
C GLN A 64 8.36 13.83 -26.02
N ALA A 65 8.64 12.83 -25.17
CA ALA A 65 8.13 12.80 -23.80
C ALA A 65 8.67 13.96 -22.94
N ILE A 66 9.96 14.30 -23.07
CA ILE A 66 10.55 15.46 -22.37
C ILE A 66 9.86 16.75 -22.82
N ASN A 67 9.72 16.96 -24.14
CA ASN A 67 9.07 18.16 -24.67
C ASN A 67 7.63 18.31 -24.14
N LEU A 68 6.83 17.25 -24.20
CA LEU A 68 5.44 17.24 -23.71
C LEU A 68 5.35 17.41 -22.18
N THR A 69 6.31 16.84 -21.43
CA THR A 69 6.34 16.94 -19.96
C THR A 69 6.50 18.37 -19.48
N PHE A 70 7.40 19.11 -20.12
CA PHE A 70 7.73 20.50 -19.77
C PHE A 70 6.97 21.54 -20.60
N GLN A 71 6.04 21.13 -21.46
CA GLN A 71 5.21 22.05 -22.22
C GLN A 71 4.17 22.72 -21.31
N ASP A 72 4.09 24.04 -21.40
CA ASP A 72 3.09 24.89 -20.77
C ASP A 72 1.79 24.91 -21.61
N ARG A 73 0.65 25.19 -20.98
CA ARG A 73 -0.65 25.41 -21.65
C ARG A 73 -0.60 26.52 -22.71
N ARG A 74 0.31 27.48 -22.57
CA ARG A 74 0.54 28.56 -23.55
C ARG A 74 1.54 28.19 -24.65
N GLY A 75 1.97 26.94 -24.75
CA GLY A 75 2.92 26.48 -25.76
C GLY A 75 4.40 26.73 -25.43
N GLY A 76 4.71 27.43 -24.33
CA GLY A 76 6.08 27.63 -23.84
C GLY A 76 6.66 26.40 -23.11
N LYS A 77 7.92 26.47 -22.67
CA LYS A 77 8.55 25.46 -21.80
C LYS A 77 8.67 25.99 -20.36
N SER A 78 8.30 25.19 -19.37
CA SER A 78 8.43 25.55 -17.95
C SER A 78 8.84 24.35 -17.11
N LEU A 79 9.86 24.52 -16.26
CA LEU A 79 10.33 23.48 -15.32
C LEU A 79 9.26 23.10 -14.28
N LEU A 80 8.30 24.00 -14.02
CA LEU A 80 7.19 23.78 -13.10
C LEU A 80 5.94 23.19 -13.79
N ALA A 81 5.94 23.09 -15.12
CA ALA A 81 4.81 22.49 -15.86
C ALA A 81 4.42 21.08 -15.40
N PRO A 82 5.35 20.22 -14.92
CA PRO A 82 4.97 18.95 -14.32
C PRO A 82 4.11 19.16 -13.06
N TYR A 83 4.53 20.02 -12.13
CA TYR A 83 3.87 20.16 -10.83
C TYR A 83 2.46 20.75 -10.87
N ARG A 84 2.08 21.43 -11.97
CA ARG A 84 0.75 22.04 -12.11
C ARG A 84 -0.42 21.05 -12.14
N VAL A 85 -0.15 19.76 -12.36
CA VAL A 85 -1.17 18.70 -12.29
C VAL A 85 -1.32 18.12 -10.89
N VAL A 86 -0.45 18.53 -9.95
CA VAL A 86 -0.50 18.08 -8.56
C VAL A 86 -1.46 18.98 -7.79
N GLY A 87 -2.71 18.52 -7.64
CA GLY A 87 -3.68 19.13 -6.72
C GLY A 87 -3.67 18.45 -5.35
N PRO A 88 -4.44 18.98 -4.38
CA PRO A 88 -4.62 18.34 -3.06
C PRO A 88 -5.07 16.87 -3.15
N ALA A 89 -5.95 16.57 -4.11
CA ALA A 89 -6.41 15.20 -4.36
C ALA A 89 -5.26 14.25 -4.78
N SER A 90 -4.25 14.75 -5.49
CA SER A 90 -3.07 13.94 -5.85
C SER A 90 -2.26 13.56 -4.62
N GLY A 91 -2.05 14.51 -3.70
CA GLY A 91 -1.36 14.27 -2.43
C GLY A 91 -2.09 13.25 -1.57
N VAL A 92 -3.40 13.42 -1.37
CA VAL A 92 -4.24 12.47 -0.62
C VAL A 92 -4.23 11.09 -1.29
N ALA A 93 -4.34 11.03 -2.62
CA ALA A 93 -4.32 9.77 -3.34
C ALA A 93 -2.98 9.03 -3.19
N TRP A 94 -1.84 9.72 -3.30
CA TRP A 94 -0.54 9.09 -3.05
C TRP A 94 -0.42 8.63 -1.59
N PHE A 95 -0.86 9.46 -0.64
CA PHE A 95 -0.82 9.10 0.78
C PHE A 95 -1.59 7.81 1.04
N LEU A 96 -2.86 7.78 0.62
CA LEU A 96 -3.72 6.62 0.80
C LEU A 96 -3.21 5.41 0.02
N GLN A 97 -2.68 5.59 -1.20
CA GLN A 97 -2.10 4.50 -1.99
C GLN A 97 -1.02 3.76 -1.19
N TYR A 98 -0.02 4.48 -0.67
CA TYR A 98 1.09 3.85 0.05
C TYR A 98 0.70 3.40 1.46
N SER A 99 -0.19 4.13 2.15
CA SER A 99 -0.69 3.72 3.46
C SER A 99 -1.52 2.45 3.39
N VAL A 100 -2.48 2.38 2.46
CA VAL A 100 -3.36 1.22 2.30
C VAL A 100 -2.54 0.02 1.86
N MET A 101 -1.61 0.17 0.91
CA MET A 101 -0.76 -0.93 0.47
C MET A 101 0.01 -1.56 1.66
N GLY A 102 0.69 -0.74 2.48
CA GLY A 102 1.46 -1.26 3.62
C GLY A 102 0.62 -1.73 4.81
N GLY A 103 -0.50 -1.08 5.07
CA GLY A 103 -1.44 -1.45 6.13
C GLY A 103 -2.17 -2.75 5.82
N VAL A 104 -2.77 -2.86 4.63
CA VAL A 104 -3.46 -4.07 4.17
C VAL A 104 -2.49 -5.24 4.08
N PHE A 105 -1.28 -5.03 3.56
CA PHE A 105 -0.28 -6.09 3.52
C PHE A 105 -0.02 -6.67 4.91
N GLN A 106 0.25 -5.83 5.92
CA GLN A 106 0.51 -6.29 7.28
C GLN A 106 -0.69 -6.99 7.93
N LEU A 107 -1.90 -6.45 7.72
CA LEU A 107 -3.12 -7.06 8.25
C LEU A 107 -3.35 -8.43 7.63
N CYS A 108 -3.22 -8.54 6.30
CA CYS A 108 -3.35 -9.81 5.60
C CYS A 108 -2.26 -10.80 5.97
N ASP A 109 -1.00 -10.36 6.07
CA ASP A 109 0.12 -11.21 6.46
C ASP A 109 -0.10 -11.81 7.86
N ARG A 110 -0.48 -10.97 8.84
CA ARG A 110 -0.79 -11.42 10.20
C ARG A 110 -1.99 -12.36 10.25
N ALA A 111 -3.08 -12.02 9.56
CA ALA A 111 -4.28 -12.84 9.53
C ALA A 111 -4.00 -14.21 8.90
N LEU A 112 -3.29 -14.23 7.77
CA LEU A 112 -2.91 -15.47 7.07
C LEU A 112 -1.93 -16.29 7.90
N SER A 113 -0.94 -15.67 8.55
CA SER A 113 -0.04 -16.35 9.49
C SER A 113 -0.79 -17.05 10.61
N ASN A 114 -1.77 -16.38 11.20
CA ASN A 114 -2.56 -16.96 12.29
C ASN A 114 -3.47 -18.09 11.80
N VAL A 115 -4.13 -17.92 10.66
CA VAL A 115 -5.06 -18.92 10.08
C VAL A 115 -4.31 -20.16 9.58
N LEU A 116 -3.11 -19.97 9.02
CA LEU A 116 -2.30 -21.04 8.45
C LEU A 116 -1.29 -21.62 9.44
N GLU A 117 -1.19 -21.05 10.64
CA GLU A 117 -0.23 -21.44 11.69
C GLU A 117 1.24 -21.40 11.21
N ILE A 118 1.59 -20.36 10.45
CA ILE A 118 2.94 -20.16 9.91
C ILE A 118 3.52 -18.81 10.35
N PRO A 119 4.86 -18.68 10.44
CA PRO A 119 5.50 -17.42 10.78
C PRO A 119 5.12 -16.30 9.80
N GLN A 120 5.18 -15.05 10.25
CA GLN A 120 4.97 -13.88 9.40
C GLN A 120 6.07 -13.76 8.35
N ILE A 121 5.85 -12.94 7.32
CA ILE A 121 6.90 -12.64 6.36
C ILE A 121 7.96 -11.80 7.09
N PRO A 122 9.27 -12.12 6.96
CA PRO A 122 10.29 -11.44 7.75
C PRO A 122 10.30 -9.94 7.47
N TYR A 123 10.37 -9.15 8.54
CA TYR A 123 10.47 -7.69 8.47
C TYR A 123 11.36 -7.12 9.58
N GLY A 124 11.79 -5.87 9.40
CA GLY A 124 12.63 -5.15 10.35
C GLY A 124 13.95 -5.87 10.60
N THR A 125 14.30 -6.00 11.88
CA THR A 125 15.56 -6.63 12.32
C THR A 125 15.65 -8.12 11.97
N GLN A 126 14.52 -8.81 11.73
CA GLN A 126 14.51 -10.22 11.30
C GLN A 126 15.20 -10.43 9.95
N LEU A 127 15.26 -9.40 9.10
CA LEU A 127 15.95 -9.47 7.81
C LEU A 127 17.46 -9.59 7.94
N MET A 128 18.00 -9.09 9.05
CA MET A 128 19.43 -9.11 9.35
C MET A 128 19.85 -10.39 10.09
N GLN A 129 18.89 -11.22 10.52
CA GLN A 129 19.17 -12.46 11.21
C GLN A 129 19.49 -13.58 10.21
N ASP A 130 20.27 -14.56 10.67
CA ASP A 130 20.48 -15.79 9.91
C ASP A 130 19.14 -16.53 9.76
N SER A 131 18.95 -17.17 8.60
CA SER A 131 17.75 -17.94 8.25
C SER A 131 18.01 -19.44 8.17
N SER A 132 19.24 -19.88 8.45
CA SER A 132 19.65 -21.28 8.39
C SER A 132 18.75 -22.20 9.23
N GLU A 133 18.40 -21.81 10.46
CA GLU A 133 17.50 -22.58 11.33
C GLU A 133 16.05 -22.64 10.82
N ASP A 134 15.53 -21.54 10.27
CA ASP A 134 14.17 -21.47 9.73
C ASP A 134 14.03 -22.35 8.48
N LEU A 135 15.04 -22.32 7.60
CA LEU A 135 15.06 -23.10 6.37
C LEU A 135 15.11 -24.61 6.63
N GLN A 136 15.85 -25.05 7.65
CA GLN A 136 15.91 -26.46 8.04
C GLN A 136 14.55 -26.96 8.54
N LYS A 137 13.81 -26.13 9.28
CA LYS A 137 12.45 -26.48 9.75
C LYS A 137 11.46 -26.52 8.58
N GLU A 138 11.49 -25.52 7.70
CA GLU A 138 10.55 -25.42 6.56
C GLU A 138 10.72 -26.55 5.53
N GLN A 139 11.94 -27.03 5.27
CA GLN A 139 12.18 -28.09 4.28
C GLN A 139 11.65 -29.47 4.69
N SER A 140 11.32 -29.66 5.97
CA SER A 140 10.88 -30.96 6.49
C SER A 140 9.39 -31.27 6.26
N ASP A 141 8.56 -30.26 5.96
CA ASP A 141 7.10 -30.42 5.84
C ASP A 141 6.51 -29.74 4.59
N VAL A 142 5.96 -30.57 3.69
CA VAL A 142 5.27 -30.12 2.47
C VAL A 142 4.03 -29.28 2.79
N SER A 143 3.32 -29.58 3.90
CA SER A 143 2.13 -28.81 4.30
C SER A 143 2.50 -27.38 4.65
N THR A 144 3.52 -27.21 5.48
CA THR A 144 4.09 -25.89 5.84
C THR A 144 4.52 -25.11 4.59
N THR A 145 5.19 -25.77 3.63
CA THR A 145 5.59 -25.13 2.37
C THR A 145 4.39 -24.61 1.58
N LEU A 146 3.33 -25.43 1.41
CA LEU A 146 2.12 -25.01 0.68
C LEU A 146 1.41 -23.84 1.35
N ARG A 147 1.31 -23.86 2.69
CA ARG A 147 0.73 -22.76 3.47
C ARG A 147 1.54 -21.47 3.30
N ARG A 148 2.86 -21.57 3.33
CA ARG A 148 3.77 -20.44 3.09
C ARG A 148 3.62 -19.87 1.69
N CYS A 149 3.53 -20.72 0.66
CA CYS A 149 3.23 -20.28 -0.70
C CYS A 149 1.88 -19.54 -0.77
N ALA A 150 0.84 -20.04 -0.11
CA ALA A 150 -0.46 -19.37 -0.08
C ALA A 150 -0.37 -17.98 0.56
N GLN A 151 0.33 -17.82 1.69
CA GLN A 151 0.55 -16.50 2.32
C GLN A 151 1.30 -15.53 1.40
N ILE A 152 2.42 -15.99 0.84
CA ILE A 152 3.29 -15.22 -0.07
C ILE A 152 2.52 -14.74 -1.31
N MET A 153 1.52 -15.51 -1.77
CA MET A 153 0.70 -15.14 -2.91
C MET A 153 -0.51 -14.26 -2.52
N LEU A 154 -1.21 -14.60 -1.44
CA LEU A 154 -2.48 -13.97 -1.09
C LEU A 154 -2.29 -12.59 -0.46
N ALA A 155 -1.33 -12.41 0.44
CA ALA A 155 -1.09 -11.13 1.12
C ALA A 155 -0.83 -9.98 0.11
N PRO A 156 0.11 -10.08 -0.85
CA PRO A 156 0.31 -9.02 -1.84
C PRO A 156 -0.85 -8.89 -2.84
N CYS A 157 -1.57 -9.98 -3.12
CA CYS A 157 -2.78 -9.91 -3.96
C CYS A 157 -3.88 -9.06 -3.31
N PHE A 158 -4.16 -9.26 -2.02
CA PHE A 158 -5.13 -8.45 -1.29
C PHE A 158 -4.67 -6.99 -1.18
N ALA A 159 -3.39 -6.77 -0.83
CA ALA A 159 -2.81 -5.44 -0.76
C ALA A 159 -2.92 -4.69 -2.10
N GLY A 160 -2.49 -5.31 -3.21
CA GLY A 160 -2.54 -4.71 -4.53
C GLY A 160 -3.94 -4.46 -5.06
N THR A 161 -4.89 -5.35 -4.74
CA THR A 161 -6.31 -5.21 -5.11
C THR A 161 -6.97 -4.05 -4.37
N ILE A 162 -6.79 -3.97 -3.04
CA ILE A 162 -7.40 -2.92 -2.22
C ILE A 162 -6.74 -1.56 -2.51
N GLU A 163 -5.41 -1.52 -2.66
CA GLU A 163 -4.70 -0.32 -3.13
C GLU A 163 -5.31 0.19 -4.45
N SER A 164 -5.58 -0.73 -5.38
CA SER A 164 -6.15 -0.37 -6.69
C SER A 164 -7.54 0.23 -6.59
N VAL A 165 -8.37 -0.21 -5.64
CA VAL A 165 -9.69 0.40 -5.40
C VAL A 165 -9.55 1.86 -5.00
N VAL A 166 -8.53 2.17 -4.19
CA VAL A 166 -8.29 3.52 -3.67
C VAL A 166 -7.60 4.42 -4.69
N ALA A 167 -6.57 3.91 -5.36
CA ALA A 167 -5.68 4.72 -6.19
C ALA A 167 -6.11 4.82 -7.66
N ASN A 168 -6.79 3.82 -8.22
CA ASN A 168 -6.98 3.73 -9.68
C ASN A 168 -7.80 4.91 -10.24
N ARG A 169 -8.91 5.29 -9.59
CA ARG A 169 -9.71 6.46 -10.03
C ARG A 169 -8.88 7.75 -10.02
N ALA A 170 -8.07 7.96 -8.99
CA ALA A 170 -7.19 9.11 -8.89
C ALA A 170 -6.08 9.07 -9.96
N GLU A 171 -5.50 7.90 -10.26
CA GLU A 171 -4.54 7.72 -11.35
C GLU A 171 -5.16 8.09 -12.71
N VAL A 172 -6.39 7.66 -12.99
CA VAL A 172 -7.10 7.97 -14.24
C VAL A 172 -7.42 9.47 -14.33
N GLN A 173 -7.85 10.10 -13.23
CA GLN A 173 -8.09 11.55 -13.17
C GLN A 173 -6.81 12.35 -13.41
N ARG A 174 -5.66 11.93 -12.89
CA ARG A 174 -4.37 12.57 -13.19
C ARG A 174 -3.98 12.41 -14.66
N TYR A 175 -4.32 11.26 -15.25
CA TYR A 175 -3.95 10.95 -16.63
C TYR A 175 -4.77 11.75 -17.67
N TYR A 176 -6.10 11.81 -17.53
CA TYR A 176 -6.98 12.50 -18.50
C TYR A 176 -7.56 13.83 -18.04
N GLY A 177 -7.47 14.13 -16.74
CA GLY A 177 -8.25 15.21 -16.11
C GLY A 177 -9.68 14.78 -15.76
N ILE A 178 -10.30 15.55 -14.87
CA ILE A 178 -11.63 15.27 -14.30
C ILE A 178 -12.69 15.14 -15.40
N LYS A 179 -12.74 16.07 -16.37
CA LYS A 179 -13.78 16.09 -17.40
C LYS A 179 -13.80 14.82 -18.25
N LYS A 180 -12.63 14.41 -18.75
CA LYS A 180 -12.51 13.24 -19.61
C LYS A 180 -12.65 11.94 -18.81
N PHE A 181 -12.24 11.92 -17.54
CA PHE A 181 -12.56 10.81 -16.65
C PHE A 181 -14.07 10.64 -16.45
N SER A 182 -14.82 11.72 -16.17
CA SER A 182 -16.28 11.65 -16.04
C SER A 182 -16.96 11.16 -17.32
N GLN A 183 -16.44 11.53 -18.49
CA GLN A 183 -16.93 11.01 -19.79
C GLN A 183 -16.67 9.51 -19.93
N ILE A 184 -15.46 9.05 -19.59
CA ILE A 184 -15.11 7.63 -19.57
C ILE A 184 -16.06 6.89 -18.63
N GLU A 185 -16.21 7.35 -17.38
CA GLU A 185 -17.06 6.73 -16.37
C GLU A 185 -18.54 6.69 -16.75
N ALA A 186 -19.09 7.78 -17.30
CA ALA A 186 -20.50 7.84 -17.68
C ALA A 186 -20.85 6.88 -18.84
N ALA A 187 -19.90 6.67 -19.75
CA ALA A 187 -20.11 5.83 -20.92
C ALA A 187 -19.78 4.35 -20.68
N LEU A 188 -18.98 4.05 -19.67
CA LEU A 188 -18.79 2.69 -19.20
C LEU A 188 -20.07 2.23 -18.47
N LYS A 189 -20.87 1.41 -19.15
CA LYS A 189 -22.12 0.81 -18.62
C LYS A 189 -21.82 -0.24 -17.56
N TRP A 190 -21.36 0.23 -16.41
CA TRP A 190 -20.72 -0.59 -15.40
C TRP A 190 -21.65 -0.96 -14.26
N ASN A 191 -21.43 -2.18 -13.75
CA ASN A 191 -22.01 -2.61 -12.48
C ASN A 191 -21.43 -1.75 -11.32
N PRO A 192 -22.10 -1.66 -10.16
CA PRO A 192 -21.65 -0.85 -9.04
C PRO A 192 -20.21 -1.14 -8.59
N LEU A 193 -19.79 -2.40 -8.65
CA LEU A 193 -18.43 -2.82 -8.29
C LEU A 193 -17.36 -2.22 -9.21
N SER A 194 -17.58 -2.20 -10.52
CA SER A 194 -16.63 -1.60 -11.45
C SER A 194 -16.57 -0.06 -11.32
N LYS A 195 -17.66 0.59 -10.92
CA LYS A 195 -17.62 2.04 -10.57
C LYS A 195 -16.68 2.31 -9.40
N ILE A 196 -16.70 1.47 -8.36
CA ILE A 196 -15.80 1.59 -7.20
C ILE A 196 -14.34 1.41 -7.65
N CYS A 197 -14.07 0.35 -8.42
CA CYS A 197 -12.72 -0.01 -8.84
C CYS A 197 -12.10 0.93 -9.91
N GLY A 198 -12.92 1.64 -10.69
CA GLY A 198 -12.46 2.50 -11.77
C GLY A 198 -12.00 1.74 -13.03
N PRO A 199 -11.64 2.45 -14.12
CA PRO A 199 -11.35 1.83 -15.41
C PRO A 199 -10.01 1.13 -15.45
N ALA A 200 -9.94 0.11 -16.30
CA ALA A 200 -8.77 -0.73 -16.45
C ALA A 200 -8.27 -1.36 -15.12
N PHE A 201 -9.18 -1.58 -14.16
CA PHE A 201 -8.85 -2.07 -12.81
C PHE A 201 -7.97 -3.32 -12.82
N ILE A 202 -8.24 -4.29 -13.70
CA ILE A 202 -7.48 -5.56 -13.74
C ILE A 202 -6.00 -5.30 -14.00
N ALA A 203 -5.67 -4.43 -14.95
CA ALA A 203 -4.28 -4.08 -15.26
C ALA A 203 -3.63 -3.22 -14.16
N ASN A 204 -4.41 -2.38 -13.47
CA ASN A 204 -3.91 -1.63 -12.33
C ASN A 204 -3.63 -2.56 -11.13
N SER A 205 -4.56 -3.46 -10.84
CA SER A 205 -4.47 -4.44 -9.77
C SER A 205 -3.31 -5.39 -9.99
N SER A 206 -3.15 -5.93 -11.20
CA SER A 206 -2.00 -6.80 -11.49
C SER A 206 -0.67 -6.10 -11.26
N ARG A 207 -0.54 -4.84 -11.73
CA ARG A 207 0.63 -3.99 -11.45
C ARG A 207 0.89 -3.87 -9.95
N ASN A 208 -0.13 -3.49 -9.18
CA ASN A 208 0.00 -3.24 -7.75
C ASN A 208 0.28 -4.53 -6.97
N CYS A 209 -0.29 -5.67 -7.36
CA CYS A 209 0.04 -6.97 -6.79
C CYS A 209 1.52 -7.33 -7.00
N ILE A 210 2.05 -7.10 -8.21
CA ILE A 210 3.48 -7.32 -8.50
C ILE A 210 4.34 -6.42 -7.63
N MET A 211 4.03 -5.11 -7.57
CA MET A 211 4.81 -4.15 -6.80
C MET A 211 4.78 -4.44 -5.30
N SER A 212 3.62 -4.84 -4.77
CA SER A 212 3.46 -5.27 -3.38
C SER A 212 4.25 -6.55 -3.12
N ALA A 213 4.12 -7.56 -4.00
CA ALA A 213 4.86 -8.81 -3.89
C ALA A 213 6.37 -8.58 -3.91
N THR A 214 6.88 -7.74 -4.81
CA THR A 214 8.33 -7.51 -4.87
C THR A 214 8.85 -6.74 -3.67
N SER A 215 8.10 -5.74 -3.19
CA SER A 215 8.55 -4.87 -2.11
C SER A 215 8.45 -5.50 -0.73
N PHE A 216 7.37 -6.23 -0.47
CA PHE A 216 7.10 -6.78 0.86
C PHE A 216 7.40 -8.25 1.00
N VAL A 217 7.58 -8.99 -0.10
CA VAL A 217 7.78 -10.45 -0.04
C VAL A 217 9.08 -10.86 -0.70
N VAL A 218 9.22 -10.66 -2.02
CA VAL A 218 10.39 -11.14 -2.77
C VAL A 218 11.67 -10.48 -2.27
N THR A 219 11.72 -9.15 -2.17
CA THR A 219 12.93 -8.46 -1.71
C THR A 219 13.32 -8.88 -0.30
N PRO A 220 12.43 -8.83 0.72
CA PRO A 220 12.79 -9.22 2.08
C PRO A 220 13.19 -10.69 2.20
N VAL A 221 12.46 -11.61 1.54
CA VAL A 221 12.77 -13.05 1.55
C VAL A 221 14.11 -13.32 0.88
N LEU A 222 14.33 -12.80 -0.32
CA LEU A 222 15.59 -13.02 -1.04
C LEU A 222 16.79 -12.41 -0.29
N TYR A 223 16.61 -11.22 0.28
CA TYR A 223 17.66 -10.58 1.07
C TYR A 223 18.00 -11.42 2.30
N ARG A 224 16.99 -11.90 3.03
CA ARG A 224 17.20 -12.71 4.23
C ARG A 224 17.86 -14.06 3.91
N GLN A 225 17.41 -14.74 2.85
CA GLN A 225 17.84 -16.11 2.54
C GLN A 225 19.15 -16.19 1.75
N TYR A 226 19.38 -15.27 0.80
CA TYR A 226 20.46 -15.41 -0.17
C TYR A 226 21.52 -14.32 -0.10
N TYR A 227 21.26 -13.21 0.60
CA TYR A 227 22.30 -12.18 0.74
C TYR A 227 23.35 -12.62 1.77
N PRO A 228 24.67 -12.50 1.48
CA PRO A 228 25.72 -12.95 2.39
C PRO A 228 25.61 -12.29 3.76
N GLN A 229 25.56 -13.10 4.81
CA GLN A 229 25.25 -12.68 6.18
C GLN A 229 26.24 -11.61 6.69
N GLU A 230 27.52 -11.77 6.38
CA GLU A 230 28.60 -10.85 6.75
C GLU A 230 28.52 -9.49 6.05
N LYS A 231 27.72 -9.37 4.99
CA LYS A 231 27.51 -8.13 4.22
C LYS A 231 26.16 -7.48 4.49
N LYS A 232 25.28 -8.13 5.26
CA LYS A 232 23.98 -7.57 5.60
C LYS A 232 24.14 -6.33 6.48
N ASN A 233 23.55 -5.23 6.03
CA ASN A 233 23.47 -3.97 6.73
C ASN A 233 22.42 -3.06 6.06
N LYS A 234 22.16 -1.91 6.66
CA LYS A 234 21.14 -0.97 6.17
C LYS A 234 21.40 -0.50 4.74
N ALA A 235 22.66 -0.27 4.39
CA ALA A 235 23.06 0.18 3.06
C ALA A 235 22.91 -0.93 2.02
N SER A 236 23.27 -2.17 2.35
CA SER A 236 23.09 -3.29 1.43
C SER A 236 21.61 -3.63 1.22
N LEU A 237 20.75 -3.51 2.24
CA LEU A 237 19.30 -3.65 2.06
C LEU A 237 18.74 -2.58 1.12
N PHE A 238 19.20 -1.33 1.23
CA PHE A 238 18.82 -0.26 0.30
C PHE A 238 19.20 -0.60 -1.14
N TRP A 239 20.46 -0.94 -1.40
CA TRP A 239 20.93 -1.24 -2.76
C TRP A 239 20.33 -2.54 -3.32
N PHE A 240 20.16 -3.55 -2.47
CA PHE A 240 19.52 -4.80 -2.87
C PHE A 240 18.05 -4.59 -3.21
N GLY A 241 17.31 -3.86 -2.37
CA GLY A 241 15.92 -3.51 -2.64
C GLY A 241 15.77 -2.65 -3.89
N LEU A 242 16.68 -1.69 -4.09
CA LEU A 242 16.74 -0.91 -5.32
C LEU A 242 16.94 -1.84 -6.52
N GLY A 243 17.89 -2.77 -6.47
CA GLY A 243 18.12 -3.75 -7.54
C GLY A 243 16.91 -4.66 -7.82
N VAL A 244 16.43 -5.40 -6.81
CA VAL A 244 15.35 -6.39 -7.00
C VAL A 244 14.04 -5.72 -7.44
N ASN A 245 13.62 -4.63 -6.78
CA ASN A 245 12.39 -3.94 -7.17
C ASN A 245 12.52 -3.23 -8.53
N ILE A 246 13.70 -2.72 -8.90
CA ILE A 246 13.91 -2.12 -10.23
C ILE A 246 13.92 -3.16 -11.33
N PHE A 247 14.66 -4.25 -11.17
CA PHE A 247 14.90 -5.16 -12.27
C PHE A 247 13.85 -6.27 -12.36
N MET A 248 13.38 -6.81 -11.24
CA MET A 248 12.33 -7.84 -11.26
C MET A 248 10.93 -7.21 -11.23
N GLY A 249 10.65 -6.38 -10.22
CA GLY A 249 9.30 -5.84 -10.00
C GLY A 249 8.86 -4.90 -11.12
N ASN A 250 9.68 -3.90 -11.44
CA ASN A 250 9.29 -2.90 -12.43
C ASN A 250 9.20 -3.48 -13.85
N VAL A 251 10.02 -4.45 -14.28
CA VAL A 251 9.93 -5.01 -15.64
C VAL A 251 8.52 -5.56 -15.92
N VAL A 252 8.00 -6.39 -15.01
CA VAL A 252 6.67 -6.97 -15.19
C VAL A 252 5.60 -5.90 -14.98
N ALA A 253 5.74 -5.05 -13.97
CA ALA A 253 4.79 -3.97 -13.69
C ALA A 253 4.68 -2.95 -14.86
N ILE A 254 5.75 -2.72 -15.62
CA ILE A 254 5.76 -1.82 -16.79
C ILE A 254 4.85 -2.35 -17.90
N THR A 255 4.87 -3.67 -18.15
CA THR A 255 3.97 -4.27 -19.15
C THR A 255 2.51 -4.08 -18.75
N GLN A 256 2.19 -4.24 -17.47
CA GLN A 256 0.85 -4.02 -16.92
C GLN A 256 0.46 -2.54 -16.97
N GLN A 257 1.40 -1.62 -16.74
CA GLN A 257 1.16 -0.18 -16.83
C GLN A 257 0.90 0.28 -18.27
N ALA A 258 1.64 -0.25 -19.25
CA ALA A 258 1.39 0.03 -20.66
C ALA A 258 0.04 -0.54 -21.09
N LEU A 259 -0.31 -1.74 -20.64
CA LEU A 259 -1.63 -2.33 -20.84
C LEU A 259 -2.74 -1.49 -20.21
N TRP A 260 -2.54 -0.99 -18.98
CA TRP A 260 -3.46 -0.09 -18.30
C TRP A 260 -3.68 1.20 -19.12
N GLY A 261 -2.61 1.89 -19.51
CA GLY A 261 -2.71 3.15 -20.27
C GLY A 261 -3.44 2.95 -21.61
N ARG A 262 -3.10 1.90 -22.36
CA ARG A 262 -3.77 1.57 -23.62
C ARG A 262 -5.21 1.11 -23.44
N ALA A 263 -5.52 0.39 -22.36
CA ALA A 263 -6.88 0.00 -22.04
C ALA A 263 -7.76 1.23 -21.76
N LEU A 264 -7.18 2.25 -21.14
CA LEU A 264 -7.87 3.53 -20.97
C LEU A 264 -8.00 4.30 -22.28
N ASP A 265 -6.96 4.35 -23.11
CA ASP A 265 -7.03 5.00 -24.43
C ASP A 265 -8.07 4.31 -25.30
N TYR A 266 -8.14 2.97 -25.22
CA TYR A 266 -9.18 2.17 -25.84
C TYR A 266 -10.55 2.59 -25.33
N ALA A 267 -10.77 2.67 -24.01
CA ALA A 267 -12.05 3.12 -23.46
C ALA A 267 -12.40 4.54 -23.97
N ALA A 268 -11.43 5.44 -24.02
CA ALA A 268 -11.60 6.83 -24.40
C ALA A 268 -11.71 7.09 -25.92
N SER A 269 -11.39 6.12 -26.78
CA SER A 269 -11.32 6.33 -28.24
C SER A 269 -12.68 6.29 -28.95
N GLY A 270 -13.79 6.09 -28.23
CA GLY A 270 -15.12 6.11 -28.83
C GLY A 270 -15.48 7.51 -29.31
N LYS A 271 -15.76 7.67 -30.61
CA LYS A 271 -16.08 8.98 -31.24
C LYS A 271 -17.31 9.67 -30.63
N THR A 272 -18.22 8.91 -30.03
CA THR A 272 -19.48 9.41 -29.45
C THR A 272 -19.79 8.86 -28.05
N VAL A 273 -19.31 7.66 -27.69
CA VAL A 273 -19.52 7.03 -26.38
C VAL A 273 -18.28 6.19 -26.03
N ALA A 274 -17.77 6.26 -24.80
CA ALA A 274 -16.70 5.37 -24.34
C ALA A 274 -17.09 3.89 -24.47
N ARG A 275 -16.10 3.03 -24.73
CA ARG A 275 -16.33 1.59 -24.95
C ARG A 275 -15.84 0.74 -23.78
N ASN A 276 -16.53 -0.37 -23.53
CA ASN A 276 -16.08 -1.38 -22.57
C ASN A 276 -14.70 -1.92 -22.96
N ILE A 277 -13.82 -2.11 -21.99
CA ILE A 277 -12.44 -2.53 -22.22
C ILE A 277 -12.42 -4.02 -22.58
N HIS A 278 -12.00 -4.33 -23.81
CA HIS A 278 -11.70 -5.69 -24.25
C HIS A 278 -10.19 -5.87 -24.32
N TYR A 279 -9.57 -6.38 -23.25
CA TYR A 279 -8.11 -6.53 -23.14
C TYR A 279 -7.49 -7.30 -24.32
N ARG A 280 -8.16 -8.33 -24.83
CA ARG A 280 -7.72 -9.04 -26.03
C ARG A 280 -7.57 -8.10 -27.24
N SER A 281 -8.56 -7.24 -27.48
CA SER A 281 -8.52 -6.25 -28.58
C SER A 281 -7.48 -5.16 -28.32
N VAL A 282 -7.28 -4.74 -27.07
CA VAL A 282 -6.21 -3.80 -26.69
C VAL A 282 -4.83 -4.38 -27.02
N ILE A 283 -4.61 -5.65 -26.64
CA ILE A 283 -3.36 -6.36 -26.88
C ILE A 283 -3.14 -6.57 -28.38
N GLN A 284 -4.12 -7.15 -29.08
CA GLN A 284 -4.02 -7.42 -30.52
C GLN A 284 -3.86 -6.13 -31.33
N GLY A 285 -4.62 -5.08 -31.00
CA GLY A 285 -4.50 -3.77 -31.67
C GLY A 285 -3.15 -3.11 -31.41
N GLY A 286 -2.64 -3.14 -30.17
CA GLY A 286 -1.30 -2.65 -29.85
C GLY A 286 -0.21 -3.40 -30.62
N LEU A 287 -0.26 -4.73 -30.63
CA LEU A 287 0.68 -5.56 -31.37
C LEU A 287 0.59 -5.36 -32.89
N ALA A 288 -0.61 -5.17 -33.44
CA ALA A 288 -0.80 -4.94 -34.87
C ALA A 288 -0.27 -3.57 -35.32
N CYS A 289 -0.46 -2.52 -34.51
CA CYS A 289 -0.05 -1.16 -34.86
C CYS A 289 1.44 -0.87 -34.58
N GLU A 290 1.98 -1.39 -33.48
CA GLU A 290 3.32 -1.00 -32.97
C GLU A 290 4.20 -2.23 -32.65
N GLY A 291 3.72 -3.46 -32.87
CA GLY A 291 4.46 -4.66 -32.49
C GLY A 291 4.73 -4.74 -30.98
N ARG A 292 5.86 -5.33 -30.60
CA ARG A 292 6.32 -5.39 -29.20
C ARG A 292 6.56 -4.01 -28.59
N SER A 293 6.86 -3.00 -29.43
CA SER A 293 7.11 -1.62 -29.00
C SER A 293 5.87 -0.95 -28.38
N ALA A 294 4.69 -1.53 -28.63
CA ALA A 294 3.45 -1.11 -28.00
C ALA A 294 3.53 -1.15 -26.47
N PHE A 295 4.12 -2.21 -25.94
CA PHE A 295 4.17 -2.52 -24.51
C PHE A 295 5.57 -2.35 -23.92
N PHE A 296 6.61 -2.46 -24.74
CA PHE A 296 7.99 -2.39 -24.27
C PHE A 296 8.92 -1.71 -25.28
N THR A 297 9.57 -0.63 -24.84
CA THR A 297 10.77 -0.07 -25.48
C THR A 297 11.78 0.28 -24.40
N ILE A 298 13.07 0.35 -24.72
CA ILE A 298 14.08 0.77 -23.75
C ILE A 298 13.73 2.14 -23.13
N PRO A 299 13.33 3.17 -23.91
CA PRO A 299 12.89 4.44 -23.33
C PRO A 299 11.66 4.34 -22.40
N LYS A 300 10.63 3.56 -22.78
CA LYS A 300 9.46 3.28 -21.92
C LYS A 300 9.87 2.62 -20.61
N TRP A 301 10.78 1.66 -20.70
CA TRP A 301 11.28 0.94 -19.56
C TRP A 301 12.13 1.83 -18.64
N SER A 302 13.13 2.51 -19.18
CA SER A 302 14.05 3.35 -18.40
C SER A 302 13.32 4.49 -17.71
N THR A 303 12.40 5.18 -18.38
CA THR A 303 11.63 6.27 -17.74
C THR A 303 10.77 5.78 -16.58
N ARG A 304 10.23 4.56 -16.67
CA ARG A 304 9.45 3.94 -15.60
C ARG A 304 10.31 3.45 -14.45
N VAL A 305 11.44 2.83 -14.75
CA VAL A 305 12.45 2.48 -13.75
C VAL A 305 12.84 3.74 -12.99
N LEU A 306 13.17 4.83 -13.67
CA LEU A 306 13.56 6.08 -13.02
C LEU A 306 12.41 6.72 -12.21
N MET A 307 11.16 6.60 -12.65
CA MET A 307 9.99 7.06 -11.91
C MET A 307 9.77 6.25 -10.62
N ASN A 308 9.85 4.91 -10.70
CA ASN A 308 9.50 4.03 -9.58
C ASN A 308 10.67 3.74 -8.64
N ALA A 309 11.91 3.75 -9.14
CA ALA A 309 13.10 3.41 -8.38
C ALA A 309 13.20 4.16 -7.05
N PRO A 310 13.00 5.49 -6.98
CA PRO A 310 13.19 6.23 -5.74
C PRO A 310 12.12 5.95 -4.68
N VAL A 311 10.91 5.56 -5.09
CA VAL A 311 9.80 5.33 -4.14
C VAL A 311 9.69 3.84 -3.79
N GLN A 312 9.72 2.98 -4.81
CA GLN A 312 9.46 1.54 -4.69
C GLN A 312 10.75 0.77 -4.40
N GLY A 313 11.88 1.18 -4.99
CA GLY A 313 13.17 0.54 -4.73
C GLY A 313 13.67 0.74 -3.30
N THR A 314 13.33 1.88 -2.72
CA THR A 314 13.70 2.25 -1.35
C THR A 314 12.66 1.85 -0.31
N LEU A 315 11.46 1.43 -0.74
CA LEU A 315 10.37 1.06 0.16
C LEU A 315 10.78 -0.04 1.15
N PRO A 316 11.46 -1.13 0.75
CA PRO A 316 11.92 -2.14 1.70
C PRO A 316 12.86 -1.56 2.75
N TRP A 317 13.78 -0.67 2.36
CA TRP A 317 14.66 0.00 3.32
C TRP A 317 13.88 0.92 4.25
N PHE A 318 13.04 1.81 3.73
CA PHE A 318 12.28 2.74 4.56
C PHE A 318 11.35 2.00 5.53
N TYR A 319 10.66 0.96 5.05
CA TYR A 319 9.74 0.16 5.84
C TYR A 319 10.43 -0.61 6.96
N ASN A 320 11.58 -1.25 6.67
CA ASN A 320 12.25 -2.13 7.62
C ASN A 320 13.30 -1.42 8.48
N GLU A 321 13.82 -0.27 8.07
CA GLU A 321 14.90 0.43 8.79
C GLU A 321 14.50 1.79 9.31
N CYS A 322 13.73 2.59 8.58
CA CYS A 322 13.42 3.96 9.02
C CYS A 322 12.25 4.00 10.00
N LEU A 323 11.14 3.34 9.67
CA LEU A 323 9.95 3.35 10.52
C LEU A 323 10.22 2.76 11.92
N PRO A 324 10.92 1.61 12.07
CA PRO A 324 11.17 1.04 13.39
C PRO A 324 11.97 1.94 14.34
N LEU A 325 12.78 2.88 13.83
CA LEU A 325 13.59 3.78 14.67
C LEU A 325 12.75 4.66 15.60
N THR A 326 11.52 4.99 15.20
CA THR A 326 10.64 5.84 16.01
C THR A 326 9.39 5.13 16.52
N GLU A 327 9.24 3.85 16.20
CA GLU A 327 8.11 3.02 16.64
C GLU A 327 8.05 2.93 18.17
N GLY A 328 9.19 2.73 18.85
CA GLY A 328 9.24 2.67 20.31
C GLY A 328 8.73 3.94 21.00
N TYR A 329 9.04 5.12 20.45
CA TYR A 329 8.52 6.38 21.01
C TYR A 329 7.00 6.48 20.86
N VAL A 330 6.46 6.10 19.70
CA VAL A 330 5.00 6.10 19.46
C VAL A 330 4.29 5.11 20.37
N LEU A 331 4.86 3.93 20.56
CA LEU A 331 4.32 2.92 21.46
C LEU A 331 4.36 3.37 22.93
N ASN A 332 5.41 4.05 23.37
CA ASN A 332 5.47 4.59 24.72
C ASN A 332 4.41 5.68 24.94
N VAL A 333 4.26 6.62 24.00
CA VAL A 333 3.19 7.63 24.07
C VAL A 333 1.81 6.98 24.09
N ALA A 334 1.58 5.94 23.29
CA ALA A 334 0.34 5.19 23.31
C ALA A 334 0.08 4.49 24.65
N LYS A 335 1.11 3.89 25.26
CA LYS A 335 1.04 3.26 26.58
C LYS A 335 0.69 4.28 27.66
N ASP A 336 1.32 5.46 27.64
CA ASP A 336 1.03 6.55 28.57
C ASP A 336 -0.42 7.05 28.44
N LEU A 337 -0.90 7.23 27.21
CA LEU A 337 -2.29 7.62 26.94
C LEU A 337 -3.27 6.53 27.40
N TYR A 338 -3.00 5.27 27.10
CA TYR A 338 -3.84 4.13 27.50
C TYR A 338 -3.94 4.03 29.03
N ALA A 339 -2.81 4.13 29.74
CA ALA A 339 -2.78 4.13 31.20
C ALA A 339 -3.55 5.33 31.80
N GLY A 340 -3.43 6.51 31.19
CA GLY A 340 -4.18 7.71 31.59
C GLY A 340 -5.70 7.54 31.48
N PHE A 341 -6.19 6.92 30.40
CA PHE A 341 -7.61 6.62 30.24
C PHE A 341 -8.11 5.56 31.21
N GLY A 342 -7.28 4.55 31.53
CA GLY A 342 -7.60 3.51 32.52
C GLY A 342 -7.81 4.07 33.93
N LYS A 343 -6.91 4.96 34.38
CA LYS A 343 -6.98 5.60 35.72
C LYS A 343 -8.23 6.46 35.90
N SER A 344 -8.62 7.23 34.88
CA SER A 344 -9.82 8.09 34.95
C SER A 344 -11.13 7.29 35.10
N SER A 345 -11.17 6.05 34.62
CA SER A 345 -12.33 5.17 34.76
C SER A 345 -12.45 4.55 36.17
N HIS A 346 -11.31 4.26 36.81
CA HIS A 346 -11.28 3.75 38.19
C HIS A 346 -11.61 4.81 39.23
N ASP A 347 -11.10 6.04 39.09
CA ASP A 347 -11.39 7.13 40.04
C ASP A 347 -12.88 7.52 40.05
N LYS A 348 -13.56 7.42 38.90
CA LYS A 348 -15.01 7.66 38.82
C LYS A 348 -15.85 6.61 39.54
N LYS A 349 -15.40 5.34 39.58
CA LYS A 349 -16.10 4.28 40.33
C LYS A 349 -15.90 4.43 41.85
N THR A 350 -14.75 4.95 42.28
CA THR A 350 -14.49 5.24 43.69
C THR A 350 -15.28 6.46 44.19
N LEU A 351 -15.47 7.48 43.34
CA LEU A 351 -16.33 8.63 43.68
C LEU A 351 -17.83 8.28 43.71
N SER A 352 -18.30 7.33 42.90
CA SER A 352 -19.71 6.92 42.93
C SER A 352 -20.06 6.01 44.10
N SER A 353 -19.09 5.35 44.74
CA SER A 353 -19.34 4.57 45.96
C SER A 353 -19.28 5.42 47.24
N GLN A 354 -18.57 6.55 47.23
CA GLN A 354 -18.54 7.50 48.36
C GLN A 354 -19.67 8.54 48.37
N THR A 355 -20.43 8.68 47.27
CA THR A 355 -21.64 9.52 47.23
C THR A 355 -22.92 8.75 47.49
N GLY A 356 -22.83 7.63 48.23
CA GLY A 356 -23.96 7.05 48.97
C GLY A 356 -24.43 7.98 50.10
N ARG A 357 -24.89 9.20 49.77
CA ARG A 357 -25.91 9.86 50.57
C ARG A 357 -27.15 8.98 50.45
N GLY A 358 -27.48 8.33 51.56
CA GLY A 358 -28.73 7.58 51.70
C GLY A 358 -29.90 8.46 51.27
N TYR A 359 -30.54 8.07 50.17
CA TYR A 359 -31.95 8.32 50.04
C TYR A 359 -32.62 7.29 50.92
N THR A 360 -32.99 7.71 52.12
CA THR A 360 -33.97 7.03 52.95
C THR A 360 -35.24 6.96 52.13
N TYR A 361 -35.58 5.78 51.60
CA TYR A 361 -36.95 5.53 51.18
C TYR A 361 -37.78 5.54 52.46
N CYS A 362 -38.72 6.48 52.56
CA CYS A 362 -39.82 6.34 53.50
C CYS A 362 -40.64 5.14 53.03
N ASP A 363 -40.61 4.07 53.82
CA ASP A 363 -41.62 3.01 53.73
C ASP A 363 -42.97 3.65 54.07
N GLU A 364 -43.79 3.90 53.05
CA GLU A 364 -45.23 4.09 53.23
C GLU A 364 -45.83 2.74 53.62
N GLU A 365 -46.48 2.75 54.77
CA GLU A 365 -47.30 1.70 55.34
C GLU A 365 -48.21 1.06 54.27
N GLY A 366 -47.89 -0.17 53.91
CA GLY A 366 -48.68 -1.01 53.01
C GLY A 366 -48.99 -2.35 53.67
N SER A 367 -49.78 -2.33 54.75
CA SER A 367 -50.42 -3.53 55.30
C SER A 367 -51.30 -4.19 54.23
N GLN A 368 -50.98 -5.41 53.82
CA GLN A 368 -51.97 -6.37 53.33
C GLN A 368 -51.71 -7.78 53.86
N VAL A 369 -52.49 -8.10 54.90
CA VAL A 369 -53.38 -9.26 55.02
C VAL A 369 -52.83 -10.60 54.50
N GLN A 370 -52.45 -11.44 55.46
CA GLN A 370 -52.39 -12.89 55.33
C GLN A 370 -53.77 -13.46 54.96
N SER A 371 -53.78 -14.34 53.96
CA SER A 371 -54.82 -15.36 53.82
C SER A 371 -54.43 -16.57 54.68
N ASN A 372 -55.11 -16.70 55.82
CA ASN A 372 -55.76 -17.92 56.29
C ASN A 372 -56.75 -17.56 57.41
#